data_AF-A0A5C8E2H3-F1
#
_entry.id   AF-A0A5C8E2H3-F1
#
_cell.length_a   1.000
_cell.length_b   1.000
_cell.length_c   1.000
_cell.angle_alpha   90.00
_cell.angle_beta   90.00
_cell.angle_gamma   90.00
#
_symmetry.space_group_name_H-M   'P 1'
#
loop_
_entity.id
_entity.type
_entity.pdbx_description
1 polymer ?
#
loop_
_entity_poly.entity_id
_entity_poly.type
_entity_poly.pdbx_seq_one_letter_code
_entity_poly.pdbx_strand_id
1 'polypeptide(L)'
;MNNTKTIFKSLLIMIVAISLFTVSCSKDEGGTKTPTNPTIQKVSADMITQTLKGLGQLKGTEEADKDTVMVDFTSINPQNGSADIANANQSFGKVKTALENVTQVQWTGVTVTTDLADKKTKPQTKTALEVNITFKADSGYEFDETITGTSVNAYVYDNALKTAKLTLKITPAQDWVD
;
A
#
# COMPACT_ATOMS: atom_id res chain seq x y z
N MET A 1 0.57 -60.56 -12.06
CA MET A 1 0.28 -59.58 -10.98
C MET A 1 1.60 -59.28 -10.30
N ASN A 2 2.21 -58.09 -10.29
CA ASN A 2 1.85 -56.76 -10.74
C ASN A 2 3.12 -56.09 -11.30
N ASN A 3 2.97 -55.41 -12.44
CA ASN A 3 3.97 -54.49 -12.97
C ASN A 3 3.91 -53.18 -12.18
N THR A 4 5.04 -52.61 -11.77
CA THR A 4 5.11 -51.19 -11.43
C THR A 4 6.42 -50.61 -11.95
N LYS A 5 6.34 -50.07 -13.16
CA LYS A 5 7.27 -49.10 -13.72
C LYS A 5 6.80 -47.72 -13.28
N THR A 6 7.67 -46.94 -12.65
CA THR A 6 7.49 -45.49 -12.48
C THR A 6 8.82 -44.84 -12.85
N ILE A 7 9.11 -44.70 -14.14
CA ILE A 7 8.91 -43.48 -14.94
C ILE A 7 9.76 -42.31 -14.40
N PHE A 8 10.99 -42.24 -14.91
CA PHE A 8 11.75 -41.01 -15.07
C PHE A 8 11.03 -40.07 -16.06
N LYS A 9 11.26 -38.76 -15.89
CA LYS A 9 10.86 -37.61 -16.74
C LYS A 9 9.55 -36.93 -16.34
N SER A 10 9.66 -35.81 -15.66
CA SER A 10 9.35 -34.51 -16.30
C SER A 10 9.76 -33.38 -15.36
N LEU A 11 10.83 -32.67 -15.73
CA LEU A 11 11.06 -31.30 -15.33
C LEU A 11 9.95 -30.46 -15.99
N LEU A 12 8.83 -30.28 -15.29
CA LEU A 12 7.71 -29.53 -15.83
C LEU A 12 7.99 -28.05 -15.64
N ILE A 13 8.54 -27.46 -16.70
CA ILE A 13 8.57 -26.02 -16.92
C ILE A 13 7.10 -25.58 -16.99
N MET A 14 6.62 -24.90 -15.94
CA MET A 14 5.33 -24.21 -15.99
C MET A 14 5.49 -22.97 -16.87
N ILE A 15 5.45 -23.20 -18.19
CA ILE A 15 5.16 -22.16 -19.17
C ILE A 15 3.69 -21.81 -18.92
N VAL A 16 3.42 -20.74 -18.17
CA VAL A 16 2.13 -20.07 -18.27
C VAL A 16 2.09 -19.50 -19.67
N ALA A 17 1.38 -20.22 -20.53
CA ALA A 17 1.13 -19.82 -21.89
C ALA A 17 0.54 -18.41 -21.89
N ILE A 18 1.24 -17.53 -22.61
CA ILE A 18 0.65 -16.41 -23.32
C ILE A 18 -0.42 -17.02 -24.24
N SER A 19 -1.62 -17.25 -23.71
CA SER A 19 -2.83 -17.24 -24.53
C SER A 19 -3.11 -15.75 -24.72
N LEU A 20 -2.52 -15.13 -25.75
CA LEU A 20 -3.16 -15.06 -27.06
C LEU A 20 -4.67 -15.06 -26.90
N PHE A 21 -5.22 -13.86 -27.01
CA PHE A 21 -6.58 -13.53 -27.41
C PHE A 21 -7.14 -14.58 -28.37
N THR A 22 -7.70 -15.66 -27.86
CA THR A 22 -8.72 -16.44 -28.55
C THR A 22 -10.04 -16.01 -27.95
N VAL A 23 -10.46 -14.83 -28.41
CA VAL A 23 -11.88 -14.51 -28.54
C VAL A 23 -12.53 -15.74 -29.16
N SER A 24 -13.26 -16.48 -28.33
CA SER A 24 -14.10 -17.59 -28.74
C SER A 24 -14.92 -17.14 -29.94
N CYS A 25 -14.92 -17.96 -31.00
CA CYS A 25 -15.81 -17.78 -32.13
C CYS A 25 -17.24 -17.79 -31.62
N SER A 26 -17.81 -16.59 -31.43
CA SER A 26 -19.24 -16.38 -31.31
C SER A 26 -19.86 -16.70 -32.67
N LYS A 27 -20.15 -17.98 -32.89
CA LYS A 27 -21.23 -18.40 -33.78
C LYS A 27 -22.40 -18.79 -32.90
N ASP A 28 -23.07 -17.78 -32.36
CA ASP A 28 -24.41 -17.93 -31.79
C ASP A 28 -25.15 -16.59 -31.85
N GLU A 29 -26.46 -16.67 -31.95
CA GLU A 29 -27.34 -15.84 -32.74
C GLU A 29 -27.68 -14.48 -32.11
N GLY A 30 -27.60 -13.41 -32.91
CA GLY A 30 -28.55 -12.29 -32.78
C GLY A 30 -28.45 -11.35 -31.57
N GLY A 31 -27.25 -10.93 -31.17
CA GLY A 31 -27.12 -9.81 -30.22
C GLY A 31 -25.83 -9.01 -30.41
N THR A 32 -25.93 -7.79 -30.90
CA THR A 32 -24.85 -6.79 -30.98
C THR A 32 -24.44 -6.29 -29.58
N LYS A 33 -24.00 -7.18 -28.71
CA LYS A 33 -23.29 -6.79 -27.49
C LYS A 33 -21.82 -6.69 -27.84
N THR A 34 -21.41 -5.48 -28.21
CA THR A 34 -20.00 -5.11 -28.30
C THR A 34 -19.31 -5.55 -27.01
N PRO A 35 -18.22 -6.33 -27.06
CA PRO A 35 -17.45 -6.65 -25.88
C PRO A 35 -16.98 -5.34 -25.24
N THR A 36 -17.52 -4.99 -24.07
CA THR A 36 -17.00 -3.86 -23.29
C THR A 36 -15.68 -4.32 -22.69
N ASN A 37 -14.57 -3.71 -23.11
CA ASN A 37 -13.29 -3.88 -22.45
C ASN A 37 -13.49 -3.61 -20.94
N PRO A 38 -13.03 -4.49 -20.03
CA PRO A 38 -13.19 -4.23 -18.59
C PRO A 38 -12.64 -2.84 -18.26
N THR A 39 -13.48 -2.01 -17.65
CA THR A 39 -13.08 -0.64 -17.28
C THR A 39 -12.08 -0.74 -16.13
N ILE A 40 -10.82 -0.41 -16.43
CA ILE A 40 -9.78 -0.30 -15.40
C ILE A 40 -10.18 0.85 -14.47
N GLN A 41 -10.27 0.55 -13.17
CA GLN A 41 -10.56 1.57 -12.17
C GLN A 41 -9.28 2.30 -11.78
N LYS A 42 -9.39 3.61 -11.53
CA LYS A 42 -8.25 4.48 -11.27
C LYS A 42 -8.15 4.84 -9.79
N VAL A 43 -6.94 4.74 -9.24
CA VAL A 43 -6.59 5.16 -7.90
C VAL A 43 -5.80 6.46 -8.00
N SER A 44 -6.31 7.52 -7.37
CA SER A 44 -5.71 8.86 -7.40
C SER A 44 -4.90 9.15 -6.14
N ALA A 45 -4.00 10.14 -6.23
CA ALA A 45 -3.26 10.67 -5.09
C ALA A 45 -4.21 11.22 -4.00
N ASP A 46 -5.30 11.88 -4.41
CA ASP A 46 -6.31 12.38 -3.47
C ASP A 46 -7.02 11.23 -2.75
N MET A 47 -7.44 10.18 -3.46
CA MET A 47 -8.07 9.01 -2.84
C MET A 47 -7.19 8.39 -1.74
N ILE A 48 -5.89 8.20 -2.03
CA ILE A 48 -4.93 7.70 -1.04
C ILE A 48 -4.77 8.69 0.12
N THR A 49 -4.62 9.98 -0.17
CA THR A 49 -4.42 11.03 0.86
C THR A 49 -5.63 11.17 1.76
N GLN A 50 -6.85 11.16 1.22
CA GLN A 50 -8.09 11.23 2.00
C GLN A 50 -8.28 9.97 2.84
N THR A 51 -7.91 8.79 2.33
CA THR A 51 -7.97 7.55 3.11
C THR A 51 -6.99 7.61 4.29
N LEU A 52 -5.76 8.09 4.07
CA LEU A 52 -4.79 8.32 5.13
C LEU A 52 -5.31 9.34 6.16
N LYS A 53 -5.84 10.49 5.72
CA LYS A 53 -6.44 11.49 6.62
C LYS A 53 -7.64 10.94 7.40
N GLY A 54 -8.41 10.07 6.77
CA GLY A 54 -9.54 9.37 7.36
C GLY A 54 -9.16 8.43 8.50
N LEU A 55 -7.88 8.03 8.62
CA LEU A 55 -7.37 7.35 9.82
C LEU A 55 -7.46 8.24 11.06
N GLY A 56 -7.39 9.56 10.88
CA GLY A 56 -7.46 10.55 11.94
C GLY A 56 -6.38 10.35 13.00
N GLN A 57 -6.79 10.39 14.27
CA GLN A 57 -5.92 10.18 15.41
C GLN A 57 -5.81 8.69 15.74
N LEU A 58 -4.62 8.14 15.55
CA LEU A 58 -4.29 6.80 16.01
C LEU A 58 -3.90 6.88 17.49
N LYS A 59 -4.71 6.25 18.34
CA LYS A 59 -4.52 6.24 19.80
C LYS A 59 -3.80 4.98 20.27
N GLY A 60 -3.42 4.94 21.55
CA GLY A 60 -2.87 3.76 22.18
C GLY A 60 -3.84 2.57 22.15
N THR A 61 -3.30 1.35 22.07
CA THR A 61 -4.08 0.10 22.03
C THR A 61 -4.34 -0.49 23.42
N GLU A 62 -3.59 -0.05 24.43
CA GLU A 62 -3.76 -0.46 25.82
C GLU A 62 -4.80 0.41 26.53
N GLU A 63 -5.52 -0.17 27.51
CA GLU A 63 -6.58 0.53 28.25
C GLU A 63 -6.09 1.83 28.91
N ALA A 64 -4.85 1.86 29.40
CA ALA A 64 -4.25 3.03 30.02
C ALA A 64 -3.99 4.19 29.05
N ASP A 65 -3.92 3.92 27.74
CA ASP A 65 -3.54 4.88 26.70
C ASP A 65 -4.60 5.03 25.60
N LYS A 66 -5.79 4.46 25.78
CA LYS A 66 -6.86 4.45 24.76
C LYS A 66 -7.33 5.83 24.31
N ASP A 67 -7.05 6.86 25.11
CA ASP A 67 -7.36 8.27 24.81
C ASP A 67 -6.11 9.10 24.48
N THR A 68 -4.93 8.53 24.62
CA THR A 68 -3.66 9.16 24.27
C THR A 68 -3.43 9.04 22.77
N VAL A 69 -3.34 10.17 22.08
CA VAL A 69 -2.98 10.21 20.65
C VAL A 69 -1.50 9.85 20.50
N MET A 70 -1.22 8.85 19.66
CA MET A 70 0.12 8.43 19.31
C MET A 70 0.61 9.13 18.05
N VAL A 71 -0.25 9.16 17.02
CA VAL A 71 0.03 9.77 15.71
C VAL A 71 -1.26 10.37 15.17
N ASP A 72 -1.20 11.56 14.57
CA ASP A 72 -2.35 12.22 13.96
C ASP A 72 -2.16 12.40 12.46
N PHE A 73 -3.03 11.77 11.67
CA PHE A 73 -3.01 11.81 10.22
C PHE A 73 -3.87 12.94 9.63
N THR A 74 -4.71 13.64 10.41
CA THR A 74 -5.72 14.56 9.84
C THR A 74 -5.13 15.66 8.97
N SER A 75 -3.90 16.07 9.28
CA SER A 75 -3.24 17.23 8.70
C SER A 75 -2.11 16.88 7.73
N ILE A 76 -1.93 15.60 7.37
CA ILE A 76 -0.87 15.23 6.44
C ILE A 76 -1.08 15.92 5.09
N ASN A 77 0.03 16.31 4.46
CA ASN A 77 0.01 16.91 3.13
C ASN A 77 1.20 16.37 2.34
N PRO A 78 1.02 15.25 1.62
CA PRO A 78 2.07 14.64 0.81
C PRO A 78 2.68 15.62 -0.19
N GLN A 79 3.98 15.85 -0.08
CA GLN A 79 4.79 16.66 -0.98
C GLN A 79 6.18 16.04 -1.14
N ASN A 80 6.65 16.03 -2.38
CA ASN A 80 7.94 15.44 -2.78
C ASN A 80 8.15 14.02 -2.24
N GLY A 81 7.10 13.19 -2.27
CA GLY A 81 7.14 11.80 -1.82
C GLY A 81 7.12 11.62 -0.30
N SER A 82 6.88 12.69 0.46
CA SER A 82 6.87 12.65 1.93
C SER A 82 5.73 13.44 2.55
N ALA A 83 5.35 13.11 3.78
CA ALA A 83 4.45 13.91 4.59
C ALA A 83 4.97 13.98 6.03
N ASP A 84 4.95 15.18 6.60
CA ASP A 84 5.37 15.40 7.98
C ASP A 84 4.20 15.18 8.94
N ILE A 85 4.48 14.53 10.07
CA ILE A 85 3.59 14.46 11.24
C ILE A 85 4.36 14.99 12.43
N ALA A 86 3.97 16.16 12.91
CA ALA A 86 4.58 16.78 14.08
C ALA A 86 3.83 16.40 15.36
N ASN A 87 4.49 16.57 16.51
CA ASN A 87 3.90 16.40 17.83
C ASN A 87 3.34 14.99 18.10
N ALA A 88 3.94 13.96 17.51
CA ALA A 88 3.62 12.57 17.87
C ALA A 88 3.97 12.28 19.34
N ASN A 89 3.43 11.20 19.88
CA ASN A 89 3.79 10.73 21.22
C ASN A 89 5.28 10.33 21.26
N GLN A 90 5.94 10.56 22.39
CA GLN A 90 7.36 10.25 22.57
C GLN A 90 7.66 8.74 22.69
N SER A 91 6.67 7.89 23.01
CA SER A 91 6.90 6.44 23.14
C SER A 91 7.03 5.80 21.77
N PHE A 92 8.25 5.42 21.42
CA PHE A 92 8.57 4.79 20.14
C PHE A 92 7.78 3.50 19.93
N GLY A 93 7.70 2.64 20.96
CA GLY A 93 6.94 1.39 20.90
C GLY A 93 5.46 1.64 20.59
N LYS A 94 4.82 2.56 21.33
CA LYS A 94 3.40 2.88 21.14
C LYS A 94 3.10 3.55 19.81
N VAL A 95 3.97 4.46 19.34
CA VAL A 95 3.86 5.06 18.00
C VAL A 95 3.95 3.98 16.92
N LYS A 96 4.92 3.07 17.03
CA LYS A 96 5.09 1.98 16.08
C LYS A 96 3.85 1.07 16.03
N THR A 97 3.33 0.65 17.19
CA THR A 97 2.11 -0.16 17.28
C THR A 97 0.91 0.57 16.70
N ALA A 98 0.73 1.86 16.99
CA ALA A 98 -0.36 2.65 16.42
C ALA A 98 -0.30 2.67 14.87
N LEU A 99 0.90 2.80 14.29
CA LEU A 99 1.10 2.83 12.84
C LEU A 99 0.80 1.50 12.14
N GLU A 100 0.72 0.37 12.86
CA GLU A 100 0.30 -0.92 12.28
C GLU A 100 -1.13 -0.86 11.73
N ASN A 101 -1.97 0.03 12.27
CA ASN A 101 -3.34 0.25 11.79
C ASN A 101 -3.40 0.74 10.33
N VAL A 102 -2.34 1.39 9.83
CA VAL A 102 -2.28 1.85 8.43
C VAL A 102 -2.48 0.70 7.44
N THR A 103 -1.97 -0.50 7.75
CA THR A 103 -2.12 -1.68 6.89
C THR A 103 -3.38 -2.51 7.20
N GLN A 104 -4.09 -2.20 8.29
CA GLN A 104 -5.26 -2.97 8.73
C GLN A 104 -6.58 -2.38 8.21
N VAL A 105 -6.58 -1.11 7.79
CA VAL A 105 -7.78 -0.53 7.18
C VAL A 105 -8.06 -1.09 5.79
N GLN A 106 -9.32 -1.02 5.38
CA GLN A 106 -9.72 -1.39 4.02
C GLN A 106 -9.27 -0.32 3.03
N TRP A 107 -8.42 -0.70 2.09
CA TRP A 107 -7.96 0.15 1.01
C TRP A 107 -8.68 -0.22 -0.28
N THR A 108 -9.18 0.78 -1.01
CA THR A 108 -9.84 0.53 -2.29
C THR A 108 -8.80 0.47 -3.40
N GLY A 109 -8.70 -0.69 -4.07
CA GLY A 109 -7.90 -0.86 -5.28
C GLY A 109 -6.38 -0.90 -5.08
N VAL A 110 -5.92 -0.89 -3.83
CA VAL A 110 -4.50 -1.03 -3.50
C VAL A 110 -4.30 -1.95 -2.32
N THR A 111 -3.23 -2.74 -2.39
CA THR A 111 -2.62 -3.39 -1.23
C THR A 111 -1.60 -2.45 -0.61
N VAL A 112 -1.60 -2.31 0.72
CA VAL A 112 -0.71 -1.40 1.45
C VAL A 112 0.24 -2.16 2.36
N THR A 113 1.52 -1.79 2.30
CA THR A 113 2.58 -2.32 3.18
C THR A 113 3.41 -1.19 3.76
N THR A 114 4.13 -1.48 4.85
CA THR A 114 5.07 -0.55 5.47
C THR A 114 6.40 -1.20 5.79
N ASP A 115 7.44 -0.38 5.99
CA ASP A 115 8.75 -0.83 6.51
C ASP A 115 8.83 -0.75 8.05
N LEU A 116 7.69 -0.67 8.76
CA LEU A 116 7.64 -0.58 10.22
C LEU A 116 8.38 -1.75 10.90
N ALA A 117 8.27 -2.95 10.33
CA ALA A 117 8.94 -4.14 10.86
C ALA A 117 10.45 -3.94 11.00
N ASP A 118 11.06 -3.16 10.10
CA ASP A 118 12.50 -2.90 10.04
C ASP A 118 12.93 -1.77 11.00
N LYS A 119 11.98 -0.96 11.51
CA LYS A 119 12.25 0.07 12.52
C LYS A 119 12.41 -0.57 13.89
N LYS A 120 13.61 -1.09 14.18
CA LYS A 120 13.92 -1.81 15.43
C LYS A 120 14.37 -0.88 16.57
N THR A 121 14.92 0.27 16.23
CA THR A 121 15.49 1.22 17.19
C THR A 121 14.83 2.59 17.03
N LYS A 122 14.58 3.26 18.16
CA LYS A 122 14.10 4.64 18.13
C LYS A 122 15.15 5.59 17.53
N PRO A 123 14.72 6.67 16.85
CA PRO A 123 15.62 7.76 16.48
C PRO A 123 16.22 8.44 17.71
N GLN A 124 17.32 9.17 17.53
CA GLN A 124 17.90 10.00 18.60
C GLN A 124 17.04 11.26 18.82
N THR A 125 16.87 11.65 20.08
CA THR A 125 16.22 12.90 20.51
C THR A 125 14.87 13.13 19.82
N LYS A 126 14.69 14.23 19.09
CA LYS A 126 13.50 14.56 18.30
C LYS A 126 13.69 14.33 16.79
N THR A 127 14.67 13.51 16.40
CA THR A 127 14.85 13.17 14.99
C THR A 127 13.63 12.42 14.48
N ALA A 128 13.18 12.72 13.27
CA ALA A 128 11.99 12.09 12.70
C ALA A 128 12.18 10.57 12.57
N LEU A 129 11.17 9.81 12.96
CA LEU A 129 11.00 8.43 12.54
C LEU A 129 10.48 8.44 11.10
N GLU A 130 11.27 7.93 10.17
CA GLU A 130 10.86 7.79 8.77
C GLU A 130 10.23 6.42 8.52
N VAL A 131 8.97 6.40 8.10
CA VAL A 131 8.23 5.18 7.75
C VAL A 131 7.79 5.25 6.30
N ASN A 132 8.16 4.25 5.52
CA ASN A 132 7.75 4.12 4.14
C ASN A 132 6.45 3.35 4.06
N ILE A 133 5.42 3.97 3.49
CA ILE A 133 4.18 3.31 3.09
C ILE A 133 4.24 3.06 1.59
N THR A 134 4.00 1.81 1.19
CA THR A 134 3.97 1.40 -0.22
C THR A 134 2.57 0.95 -0.58
N PHE A 135 2.01 1.59 -1.60
CA PHE A 135 0.73 1.26 -2.20
C PHE A 135 0.99 0.51 -3.51
N LYS A 136 0.41 -0.68 -3.66
CA LYS A 136 0.48 -1.47 -4.88
C LYS A 136 -0.92 -1.59 -5.46
N ALA A 137 -1.10 -1.21 -6.72
CA ALA A 137 -2.40 -1.37 -7.39
C ALA A 137 -2.79 -2.85 -7.47
N ASP A 138 -4.03 -3.15 -7.08
CA ASP A 138 -4.59 -4.50 -7.16
C ASP A 138 -5.00 -4.84 -8.60
N SER A 139 -5.32 -6.11 -8.86
CA SER A 139 -5.82 -6.53 -10.17
C SER A 139 -7.11 -5.78 -10.54
N GLY A 140 -7.15 -5.23 -11.77
CA GLY A 140 -8.28 -4.42 -12.24
C GLY A 140 -8.20 -2.93 -11.85
N TYR A 141 -7.16 -2.53 -11.14
CA TYR A 141 -6.88 -1.13 -10.77
C TYR A 141 -5.54 -0.66 -11.34
N GLU A 142 -5.46 0.64 -11.57
CA GLU A 142 -4.20 1.33 -11.92
C GLU A 142 -4.14 2.69 -11.23
N PHE A 143 -2.93 3.19 -10.98
CA PHE A 143 -2.76 4.58 -10.59
C PHE A 143 -3.06 5.53 -11.75
N ASP A 144 -3.64 6.69 -11.47
CA ASP A 144 -3.87 7.73 -12.47
C ASP A 144 -2.67 8.69 -12.61
N GLU A 145 -2.83 9.73 -13.43
CA GLU A 145 -1.79 10.72 -13.71
C GLU A 145 -1.44 11.59 -12.50
N THR A 146 -2.29 11.64 -11.47
CA THR A 146 -1.98 12.35 -10.22
C THR A 146 -0.89 11.66 -9.39
N ILE A 147 -0.56 10.41 -9.74
CA ILE A 147 0.55 9.62 -9.18
C ILE A 147 1.62 9.33 -10.22
N THR A 148 1.21 8.98 -11.45
CA THR A 148 2.14 8.50 -12.49
C THR A 148 2.75 9.61 -13.35
N GLY A 149 2.19 10.81 -13.30
CA GLY A 149 2.68 11.96 -14.05
C GLY A 149 4.08 12.41 -13.60
N THR A 150 4.82 13.05 -14.49
CA THR A 150 6.18 13.53 -14.19
C THR A 150 6.21 14.87 -13.45
N SER A 151 5.10 15.60 -13.44
CA SER A 151 4.95 16.89 -12.74
C SER A 151 4.26 16.77 -11.38
N VAL A 152 3.87 15.55 -10.98
CA VAL A 152 3.25 15.28 -9.68
C VAL A 152 4.31 14.77 -8.71
N ASN A 153 4.25 15.28 -7.48
CA ASN A 153 5.28 15.05 -6.48
C ASN A 153 4.72 14.56 -5.14
N ALA A 154 3.41 14.35 -4.99
CA ALA A 154 2.84 13.89 -3.72
C ALA A 154 3.40 12.51 -3.31
N TYR A 155 3.56 11.61 -4.26
CA TYR A 155 4.06 10.24 -4.07
C TYR A 155 5.23 9.95 -5.01
N VAL A 156 6.12 9.05 -4.61
CA VAL A 156 7.16 8.51 -5.49
C VAL A 156 6.59 7.29 -6.22
N TYR A 157 6.45 7.37 -7.54
CA TYR A 157 5.94 6.27 -8.35
C TYR A 157 7.07 5.43 -8.96
N ASP A 158 7.00 4.11 -8.78
CA ASP A 158 7.84 3.13 -9.47
C ASP A 158 7.04 2.45 -10.57
N ASN A 159 7.37 2.75 -11.81
CA ASN A 159 6.68 2.20 -12.97
C ASN A 159 6.97 0.72 -13.23
N ALA A 160 8.12 0.20 -12.78
CA ALA A 160 8.48 -1.20 -12.96
C ALA A 160 7.71 -2.09 -11.97
N LEU A 161 7.59 -1.63 -10.73
CA LEU A 161 6.89 -2.35 -9.66
C LEU A 161 5.40 -2.03 -9.59
N LYS A 162 4.95 -0.98 -10.29
CA LYS A 162 3.59 -0.44 -10.23
C LYS A 162 3.19 -0.09 -8.80
N THR A 163 4.09 0.61 -8.10
CA THR A 163 3.90 1.02 -6.71
C THR A 163 4.01 2.53 -6.56
N ALA A 164 3.19 3.10 -5.68
CA ALA A 164 3.32 4.47 -5.20
C ALA A 164 3.85 4.43 -3.76
N LYS A 165 4.79 5.30 -3.42
CA LYS A 165 5.43 5.34 -2.11
C LYS A 165 5.29 6.70 -1.46
N LEU A 166 4.96 6.70 -0.17
CA LEU A 166 4.96 7.87 0.70
C LEU A 166 5.87 7.62 1.89
N THR A 167 6.78 8.55 2.19
CA THR A 167 7.56 8.53 3.43
C THR A 167 6.90 9.44 4.46
N LEU A 168 6.36 8.86 5.53
CA LEU A 168 5.94 9.61 6.70
C LEU A 168 7.17 9.99 7.53
N LYS A 169 7.28 11.27 7.88
CA LYS A 169 8.31 11.80 8.76
C LYS A 169 7.67 12.21 10.08
N ILE A 170 7.82 11.35 11.08
CA ILE A 170 7.08 11.46 12.34
C ILE A 170 8.01 12.04 13.39
N THR A 171 7.74 13.25 13.85
CA THR A 171 8.54 13.95 14.87
C THR A 171 7.77 13.98 16.19
N PRO A 172 8.37 13.50 17.30
CA PRO A 172 7.71 13.47 18.58
C PRO A 172 7.69 14.87 19.21
N ALA A 173 6.71 15.14 20.07
CA ALA A 173 6.65 16.41 20.82
C ALA A 173 7.84 16.58 21.78
N GLN A 174 8.38 15.46 22.28
CA GLN A 174 9.52 15.36 23.19
C GLN A 174 10.49 14.26 22.72
N ASP A 175 11.68 14.18 23.31
CA ASP A 175 12.67 13.17 22.92
C ASP A 175 12.10 11.75 23.00
N TRP A 176 12.43 10.91 22.02
CA TRP A 176 11.95 9.53 21.97
C TRP A 176 12.29 8.74 23.25
N VAL A 177 11.26 8.12 23.84
CA VAL A 177 11.37 7.14 24.91
C VAL A 177 10.99 5.76 24.38
N ASP A 178 11.46 4.72 25.06
CA ASP A 178 11.09 3.33 24.73
C ASP A 178 9.67 3.03 25.23
#